data_AF-A0A937ZSF2-F1
#
_entry.id   AF-A0A937ZSF2-F1
#
_cell.length_a   1.000
_cell.length_b   1.000
_cell.length_c   1.000
_cell.angle_alpha   90.00
_cell.angle_beta   90.00
_cell.angle_gamma   90.00
#
_symmetry.space_group_name_H-M   'P 1'
#
loop_
_entity.id
_entity.type
_entity.pdbx_description
1 polymer ?
#
loop_
_entity_poly.entity_id
_entity_poly.type
_entity_poly.pdbx_seq_one_letter_code
_entity_poly.pdbx_strand_id
1 'polypeptide(L)'
;NASTARAAILLFDQVPRNVFRGSAQAFAADPLARAICQGLLARRWNAGLSRHEMQFVLMPLMHSEHITDQRLSLSRYAELGDSFVLGFARAHYRMIARFGRFPHRNAVLGRTSTATELRAIEAGNAW
;
A
#
# COMPACT_ATOMS: atom_id res chain seq x y z
N ASN A 1 -14.90 12.79 -8.96
CA ASN A 1 -14.62 12.15 -10.27
C ASN A 1 -13.28 11.40 -10.17
N ALA A 2 -12.88 10.66 -11.21
CA ALA A 2 -11.66 9.84 -11.21
C ALA A 2 -10.38 10.64 -10.92
N SER A 3 -10.22 11.80 -11.58
CA SER A 3 -9.04 12.65 -11.45
C SER A 3 -8.86 13.19 -10.02
N THR A 4 -9.93 13.71 -9.40
CA THR A 4 -9.88 14.18 -8.01
C THR A 4 -9.52 13.04 -7.05
N ALA A 5 -10.10 11.85 -7.24
CA ALA A 5 -9.82 10.71 -6.38
C ALA A 5 -8.37 10.24 -6.50
N ARG A 6 -7.82 10.17 -7.71
CA ARG A 6 -6.39 9.84 -7.91
C ARG A 6 -5.47 10.89 -7.29
N ALA A 7 -5.76 12.18 -7.49
CA ALA A 7 -4.98 13.27 -6.90
C ALA A 7 -5.00 13.19 -5.37
N ALA A 8 -6.16 12.89 -4.77
CA ALA A 8 -6.29 12.69 -3.34
C ALA A 8 -5.51 11.45 -2.87
N ILE A 9 -5.52 10.34 -3.61
CA ILE A 9 -4.67 9.18 -3.30
C ILE A 9 -3.20 9.58 -3.28
N LEU A 10 -2.69 10.29 -4.30
CA LEU A 10 -1.29 10.74 -4.29
C LEU A 10 -0.99 11.65 -3.09
N LEU A 11 -1.89 12.57 -2.76
CA LEU A 11 -1.74 13.51 -1.65
C LEU A 11 -1.77 12.82 -0.27
N PHE A 12 -2.57 11.77 -0.10
CA PHE A 12 -2.75 11.10 1.20
C PHE A 12 -1.92 9.83 1.35
N ASP A 13 -1.41 9.26 0.26
CA ASP A 13 -0.59 8.05 0.27
C ASP A 13 0.88 8.37 -0.04
N GLN A 14 1.17 8.96 -1.19
CA GLN A 14 2.55 9.13 -1.66
C GLN A 14 3.27 10.33 -1.04
N VAL A 15 2.58 11.46 -0.87
CA VAL A 15 3.19 12.67 -0.32
C VAL A 15 3.65 12.46 1.14
N PRO A 16 2.82 11.94 2.07
CA PRO A 16 3.21 11.76 3.48
C PRO A 16 4.43 10.86 3.63
N ARG A 17 4.52 9.79 2.82
CA ARG A 17 5.67 8.86 2.79
C ARG A 17 6.99 9.55 2.45
N ASN A 18 6.95 10.64 1.68
CA ASN A 18 8.14 11.40 1.30
C ASN A 18 8.45 12.53 2.28
N VAL A 19 7.47 13.37 2.62
CA VAL A 19 7.69 14.56 3.45
C VAL A 19 7.86 14.25 4.94
N PHE A 20 7.30 13.13 5.41
CA PHE A 20 7.38 12.68 6.80
C PHE A 20 8.16 11.36 6.94
N ARG A 21 9.10 11.11 6.01
CA ARG A 21 9.90 9.88 5.98
C ARG A 21 10.50 9.57 7.35
N GLY A 22 10.36 8.31 7.79
CA GLY A 22 10.90 7.84 9.06
C GLY A 22 10.08 8.23 10.30
N SER A 23 8.83 8.67 10.14
CA SER A 23 7.94 9.00 11.25
C SER A 23 6.55 8.38 11.12
N ALA A 24 5.76 8.36 12.21
CA ALA A 24 4.38 7.88 12.21
C ALA A 24 3.49 8.66 11.23
N GLN A 25 3.77 9.95 11.04
CA GLN A 25 3.02 10.85 10.17
C GLN A 25 3.03 10.40 8.71
N ALA A 26 4.02 9.60 8.28
CA ALA A 26 4.04 8.99 6.95
C ALA A 26 2.85 8.06 6.68
N PHE A 27 2.21 7.51 7.72
CA PHE A 27 1.12 6.53 7.63
C PHE A 27 -0.21 7.05 8.15
N ALA A 28 -0.25 8.27 8.71
CA ALA A 28 -1.42 8.81 9.39
C ALA A 28 -2.66 8.91 8.48
N ALA A 29 -2.46 9.14 7.19
CA ALA A 29 -3.53 9.27 6.20
C ALA A 29 -3.85 7.97 5.43
N ASP A 30 -3.17 6.85 5.74
CA ASP A 30 -3.40 5.55 5.08
C ASP A 30 -4.89 5.13 5.10
N PRO A 31 -5.64 5.25 6.22
CA PRO A 31 -7.05 4.89 6.24
C PRO A 31 -7.90 5.70 5.25
N LEU A 32 -7.62 6.99 5.10
CA LEU A 32 -8.33 7.87 4.16
C LEU A 32 -7.98 7.51 2.71
N ALA A 33 -6.69 7.35 2.40
CA ALA A 33 -6.25 6.95 1.06
C ALA A 33 -6.86 5.61 0.63
N ARG A 34 -6.92 4.64 1.55
CA ARG A 34 -7.58 3.34 1.35
C ARG A 34 -9.07 3.50 1.05
N ALA A 35 -9.79 4.30 1.84
CA ALA A 35 -11.22 4.53 1.63
C ALA A 35 -11.50 5.17 0.26
N ILE A 36 -10.65 6.10 -0.18
CA ILE A 36 -10.75 6.73 -1.51
C ILE A 36 -10.49 5.71 -2.62
N CYS A 37 -9.44 4.89 -2.50
CA CYS A 37 -9.13 3.81 -3.43
C CYS A 37 -10.32 2.85 -3.60
N GLN A 38 -10.85 2.32 -2.49
CA GLN A 38 -12.00 1.41 -2.52
C GLN A 38 -13.25 2.10 -3.10
N GLY A 39 -13.49 3.36 -2.74
CA GLY A 39 -14.61 4.15 -3.26
C GLY A 39 -14.53 4.39 -4.77
N LEU A 40 -13.33 4.61 -5.30
CA LEU A 40 -13.06 4.73 -6.74
C LEU A 40 -13.36 3.42 -7.46
N LEU A 41 -12.83 2.30 -6.96
CA LEU A 41 -13.04 0.96 -7.53
C LEU A 41 -14.53 0.57 -7.52
N ALA A 42 -15.22 0.77 -6.39
CA ALA A 42 -16.64 0.44 -6.25
C ALA A 42 -17.54 1.22 -7.22
N ARG A 43 -17.19 2.48 -7.48
CA ARG A 43 -17.92 3.35 -8.43
C ARG A 43 -17.50 3.16 -9.88
N ARG A 44 -16.56 2.26 -10.16
CA ARG A 44 -15.98 2.01 -11.50
C ARG A 44 -15.42 3.28 -12.15
N TRP A 45 -14.91 4.20 -11.34
CA TRP A 45 -14.27 5.44 -11.81
C TRP A 45 -12.88 5.19 -12.40
N ASN A 46 -12.43 3.93 -12.43
CA ASN A 46 -11.23 3.51 -13.13
C ASN A 46 -11.42 3.42 -14.66
N ALA A 47 -12.65 3.57 -15.18
CA ALA A 47 -12.89 3.61 -16.61
C ALA A 47 -12.11 4.78 -17.26
N GLY A 48 -11.24 4.46 -18.22
CA GLY A 48 -10.41 5.44 -18.93
C GLY A 48 -9.08 5.77 -18.27
N LEU A 49 -8.76 5.21 -17.10
CA LEU A 49 -7.42 5.33 -16.52
C LEU A 49 -6.43 4.42 -17.27
N SER A 50 -5.25 4.94 -17.55
CA SER A 50 -4.12 4.16 -18.04
C SER A 50 -3.62 3.17 -16.98
N ARG A 51 -2.85 2.16 -17.41
CA ARG A 51 -2.19 1.21 -16.50
C ARG A 51 -1.31 1.91 -15.46
N HIS A 52 -0.57 2.93 -15.87
CA HIS A 52 0.28 3.73 -14.99
C HIS A 52 -0.53 4.49 -13.93
N GLU A 53 -1.65 5.09 -14.32
CA GLU A 53 -2.52 5.79 -13.36
C GLU A 53 -3.19 4.81 -12.39
N MET A 54 -3.58 3.63 -12.88
CA MET A 54 -4.13 2.57 -12.04
C MET A 54 -3.12 2.03 -11.02
N GLN A 55 -1.84 1.94 -11.37
CA GLN A 55 -0.81 1.56 -10.40
C GLN A 55 -0.82 2.47 -9.16
N PHE A 56 -0.95 3.79 -9.32
CA PHE A 56 -1.04 4.72 -8.20
C PHE A 56 -2.36 4.62 -7.45
N VAL A 57 -3.48 4.41 -8.17
CA VAL A 57 -4.79 4.22 -7.53
C VAL A 57 -4.80 3.01 -6.60
N LEU A 58 -4.06 1.95 -6.93
CA LEU A 58 -4.03 0.69 -6.18
C LEU A 58 -3.04 0.67 -5.01
N MET A 59 -2.09 1.61 -4.95
CA MET A 59 -1.05 1.66 -3.90
C MET A 59 -1.60 1.60 -2.47
N PRO A 60 -2.71 2.30 -2.11
CA PRO A 60 -3.28 2.20 -0.77
C PRO A 60 -3.67 0.77 -0.35
N LEU A 61 -4.02 -0.11 -1.30
CA LEU A 61 -4.27 -1.53 -1.01
C LEU A 61 -2.97 -2.27 -0.69
N MET A 62 -1.90 -1.99 -1.45
CA MET A 62 -0.57 -2.55 -1.22
C MET A 62 0.01 -2.11 0.12
N HIS A 63 -0.27 -0.88 0.56
CA HIS A 63 0.22 -0.34 1.83
C HIS A 63 -0.61 -0.70 3.05
N SER A 64 -1.78 -1.31 2.87
CA SER A 64 -2.69 -1.66 3.96
C SER A 64 -2.17 -2.87 4.76
N GLU A 65 -2.32 -2.83 6.09
CA GLU A 65 -2.06 -3.98 6.96
C GLU A 65 -3.27 -4.95 7.05
N HIS A 66 -4.28 -4.83 6.18
CA HIS A 66 -5.40 -5.78 6.10
C HIS A 66 -5.20 -6.83 5.00
N ILE A 67 -5.32 -8.11 5.36
CA ILE A 67 -5.13 -9.23 4.44
C ILE A 67 -6.10 -9.23 3.24
N THR A 68 -7.32 -8.75 3.43
CA THR A 68 -8.32 -8.65 2.35
C THR A 68 -7.91 -7.63 1.29
N ASP A 69 -7.33 -6.50 1.70
CA ASP A 69 -6.80 -5.51 0.76
C ASP A 69 -5.58 -6.06 0.01
N GLN A 70 -4.72 -6.80 0.68
CA GLN A 70 -3.55 -7.42 0.05
C GLN A 70 -3.94 -8.42 -1.03
N ARG A 71 -4.99 -9.22 -0.79
CA ARG A 71 -5.54 -10.13 -1.81
C ARG A 71 -6.13 -9.37 -3.00
N LEU A 72 -6.87 -8.29 -2.73
CA LEU A 72 -7.39 -7.43 -3.79
C LEU A 72 -6.25 -6.77 -4.58
N SER A 73 -5.22 -6.28 -3.89
CA SER A 73 -4.00 -5.71 -4.48
C SER A 73 -3.38 -6.70 -5.46
N LEU A 74 -3.14 -7.96 -5.04
CA LEU A 74 -2.61 -9.00 -5.92
C LEU A 74 -3.45 -9.20 -7.19
N SER A 75 -4.78 -9.29 -7.04
CA SER A 75 -5.68 -9.46 -8.18
C SER A 75 -5.57 -8.29 -9.15
N ARG A 76 -5.61 -7.05 -8.63
CA ARG A 76 -5.61 -5.84 -9.47
C ARG A 76 -4.26 -5.58 -10.12
N TYR A 77 -3.15 -5.80 -9.43
CA TYR A 77 -1.83 -5.69 -10.06
C TYR A 77 -1.55 -6.79 -11.07
N ALA A 78 -2.13 -7.99 -10.91
CA ALA A 78 -2.07 -9.03 -11.94
C ALA A 78 -2.83 -8.60 -13.21
N GLU A 79 -3.99 -7.96 -13.08
CA GLU A 79 -4.76 -7.41 -14.21
C GLU A 79 -3.99 -6.30 -14.97
N LEU A 80 -3.10 -5.55 -14.32
CA LEU A 80 -2.26 -4.54 -15.00
C LEU A 80 -1.22 -5.16 -15.93
N GLY A 81 -0.79 -6.40 -15.69
CA GLY A 81 0.13 -7.13 -16.55
C GLY A 81 1.59 -6.71 -16.47
N ASP A 82 1.97 -5.88 -15.49
CA ASP A 82 3.36 -5.50 -15.24
C ASP A 82 3.97 -6.42 -14.17
N SER A 83 4.89 -7.30 -14.60
CA SER A 83 5.51 -8.30 -13.73
C SER A 83 6.40 -7.68 -12.65
N PHE A 84 7.03 -6.54 -12.93
CA PHE A 84 7.87 -5.83 -11.99
C PHE A 84 7.03 -5.24 -10.88
N VAL A 85 5.96 -4.51 -11.23
CA VAL A 85 5.04 -3.91 -10.25
C VAL A 85 4.29 -4.98 -9.46
N LEU A 86 3.86 -6.07 -10.10
CA LEU A 86 3.25 -7.21 -9.42
C LEU A 86 4.21 -7.88 -8.41
N GLY A 87 5.53 -7.83 -8.66
CA GLY A 87 6.56 -8.27 -7.72
C GLY A 87 6.44 -7.56 -6.37
N PHE A 88 6.23 -6.24 -6.36
CA PHE A 88 6.03 -5.46 -5.13
C PHE A 88 4.74 -5.85 -4.41
N ALA A 89 3.63 -6.01 -5.14
CA ALA A 89 2.36 -6.45 -4.55
C ALA A 89 2.50 -7.82 -3.85
N ARG A 90 3.26 -8.74 -4.46
CA ARG A 90 3.58 -10.06 -3.87
C ARG A 90 4.44 -9.94 -2.61
N ALA A 91 5.44 -9.06 -2.61
CA ALA A 91 6.28 -8.83 -1.44
C ALA A 91 5.46 -8.30 -0.25
N HIS A 92 4.60 -7.31 -0.50
CA HIS A 92 3.71 -6.73 0.52
C HIS A 92 2.72 -7.77 1.06
N TYR A 93 2.07 -8.53 0.17
CA TYR A 93 1.16 -9.61 0.59
C TYR A 93 1.86 -10.62 1.49
N ARG A 94 3.08 -11.05 1.14
CA ARG A 94 3.84 -12.03 1.94
C ARG A 94 4.13 -11.51 3.35
N MET A 95 4.43 -10.23 3.49
CA MET A 95 4.67 -9.61 4.79
C MET A 95 3.41 -9.65 5.66
N ILE A 96 2.28 -9.19 5.11
CA ILE A 96 1.01 -9.18 5.84
C ILE A 96 0.50 -10.60 6.09
N ALA A 97 0.65 -11.52 5.17
CA ALA A 97 0.27 -12.92 5.35
C ALA A 97 1.09 -13.60 6.45
N ARG A 98 2.36 -13.22 6.62
CA ARG A 98 3.26 -13.81 7.63
C ARG A 98 3.14 -13.16 9.01
N PHE A 99 3.02 -11.83 9.08
CA PHE A 99 3.12 -11.08 10.33
C PHE A 99 1.83 -10.32 10.71
N GLY A 100 0.85 -10.24 9.81
CA GLY A 100 -0.36 -9.44 10.00
C GLY A 100 -0.14 -7.92 9.94
N ARG A 101 1.09 -7.47 9.75
CA ARG A 101 1.50 -6.05 9.72
C ARG A 101 2.84 -5.89 8.99
N PHE A 102 3.29 -4.65 8.78
CA PHE A 102 4.62 -4.34 8.26
C PHE A 102 5.62 -4.12 9.41
N PRO A 103 6.57 -5.05 9.64
CA PRO A 103 7.49 -4.96 10.76
C PRO A 103 8.38 -3.72 10.74
N HIS A 104 8.78 -3.25 9.55
CA HIS A 104 9.61 -2.06 9.40
C HIS A 104 8.93 -0.78 9.93
N ARG A 105 7.58 -0.78 10.06
CA ARG A 105 6.82 0.34 10.64
C ARG A 105 6.74 0.27 12.17
N ASN A 106 7.19 -0.81 12.80
CA ASN A 106 6.96 -1.04 14.23
C ASN A 106 7.55 0.08 15.10
N ALA A 107 8.83 0.43 14.92
CA ALA A 107 9.49 1.45 15.73
C ALA A 107 8.79 2.82 15.61
N VAL A 108 8.52 3.26 14.39
CA VAL A 108 7.88 4.56 14.13
C VAL A 108 6.41 4.62 14.55
N LEU A 109 5.74 3.47 14.66
CA LEU A 109 4.36 3.36 15.18
C LEU A 109 4.30 2.97 16.66
N GLY A 110 5.43 2.97 17.39
CA GLY A 110 5.47 2.64 18.82
C GLY A 110 5.14 1.18 19.15
N ARG A 111 5.32 0.26 18.20
CA ARG A 111 5.06 -1.18 18.37
C ARG A 111 6.37 -1.92 18.69
N THR A 112 6.29 -2.93 19.55
CA THR A 112 7.42 -3.84 19.81
C THR A 112 7.52 -4.89 18.71
N SER A 113 8.71 -5.05 18.13
CA SER A 113 9.02 -6.12 17.17
C SER A 113 9.37 -7.42 17.89
N THR A 114 8.90 -8.54 17.35
CA THR A 114 9.36 -9.88 17.74
C THR A 114 10.75 -10.19 17.14
N ALA A 115 11.43 -11.21 17.67
CA ALA A 115 12.72 -11.63 17.12
C ALA A 115 12.65 -12.06 15.64
N THR A 116 11.52 -12.67 15.22
CA THR A 116 11.32 -13.06 13.81
C THR A 116 11.08 -11.86 12.90
N GLU A 117 10.38 -10.84 13.41
CA GLU A 117 10.17 -9.57 12.71
C GLU A 117 11.49 -8.80 12.53
N LEU A 118 12.34 -8.75 13.56
CA LEU A 118 13.67 -8.12 13.49
C LEU A 118 14.56 -8.77 12.43
N ARG A 119 14.64 -10.11 12.43
CA ARG A 119 15.38 -10.85 11.39
C ARG A 119 14.87 -10.58 9.99
N ALA A 120 13.56 -10.41 9.82
CA ALA A 120 12.98 -10.09 8.51
C ALA A 120 13.39 -8.69 8.03
N ILE A 121 13.45 -7.71 8.94
CA ILE A 121 13.92 -6.35 8.65
C ILE A 121 15.40 -6.37 8.26
N GLU A 122 16.25 -7.06 9.03
CA GLU A 122 17.70 -7.17 8.77
C GLU A 122 18.01 -7.84 7.42
N ALA A 123 17.21 -8.82 7.02
CA ALA A 123 17.32 -9.47 5.71
C ALA A 123 16.86 -8.58 4.53
N GLY A 124 16.62 -7.29 4.75
CA GLY A 124 16.26 -6.33 3.71
C GLY A 124 14.80 -6.36 3.28
N ASN A 125 13.89 -6.94 4.07
CA ASN A 125 12.46 -6.96 3.74
C ASN A 125 11.74 -5.65 4.14
N ALA A 126 12.35 -4.50 3.84
CA ALA A 126 11.75 -3.18 3.99
C ALA A 126 11.28 -2.70 2.60
N TRP A 127 9.99 -2.89 2.32
CA TRP A 127 9.34 -2.47 1.08
C TRP A 127 8.06 -1.73 1.43
#